data_AF-A0A2N2SDV8-F1
#
_entry.id   AF-A0A2N2SDV8-F1
#
_cell.length_a   1.000
_cell.length_b   1.000
_cell.length_c   1.000
_cell.angle_alpha   90.00
_cell.angle_beta   90.00
_cell.angle_gamma   90.00
#
_symmetry.space_group_name_H-M   'P 1'
#
loop_
_entity.id
_entity.type
_entity.pdbx_description
1 polymer ?
#
loop_
_entity_poly.entity_id
_entity_poly.type
_entity_poly.pdbx_seq_one_letter_code
_entity_poly.pdbx_strand_id
1 'polypeptide(L)'
;PALALTAEPAERGVMRRPPRPPQESLFSHGMWQHMIWVGLLMAGLTLFAQAWAYHTGSSHWQTMAFTVITLSQLGHVMAIRSEKESLFSQGVLSNKPLAAAVVTTFTLQMATIYVPAFNVIFKTQPLSMPELAICLALSGVVFVAVELEKWLVRHGLLYRNQDI
;
A
#
# COMPACT_ATOMS: atom_id res chain seq x y z
N PRO A 1 -1.42 7.75 -7.91
CA PRO A 1 -2.47 6.85 -7.35
C PRO A 1 -3.46 7.58 -6.43
N ALA A 2 -2.99 8.40 -5.48
CA ALA A 2 -3.87 9.14 -4.56
C ALA A 2 -4.93 10.00 -5.26
N LEU A 3 -4.55 10.71 -6.33
CA LEU A 3 -5.51 11.47 -7.15
C LEU A 3 -6.55 10.57 -7.83
N ALA A 4 -6.25 9.29 -8.10
CA ALA A 4 -7.22 8.38 -8.69
C ALA A 4 -8.24 7.83 -7.69
N LEU A 5 -7.94 7.91 -6.38
CA LEU A 5 -8.89 7.57 -5.31
C LEU A 5 -10.04 8.59 -5.21
N THR A 6 -9.87 9.81 -5.73
CA THR A 6 -10.97 10.79 -5.77
C THR A 6 -12.04 10.42 -6.80
N ALA A 7 -11.68 9.56 -7.78
CA ALA A 7 -12.60 9.03 -8.78
C ALA A 7 -13.27 7.71 -8.36
N GLU A 8 -13.14 7.32 -7.09
CA GLU A 8 -13.75 6.11 -6.55
C GLU A 8 -15.29 6.25 -6.48
N PRO A 9 -16.06 5.27 -6.98
CA PRO A 9 -17.51 5.28 -6.83
C PRO A 9 -17.94 5.28 -5.37
N ALA A 10 -19.08 5.89 -5.09
CA ALA A 10 -19.64 5.95 -3.75
C ALA A 10 -19.85 4.55 -3.13
N GLU A 11 -19.52 4.40 -1.84
CA GLU A 11 -19.73 3.15 -1.12
C GLU A 11 -21.22 2.77 -1.07
N ARG A 12 -21.50 1.46 -1.11
CA ARG A 12 -22.85 0.94 -0.96
C ARG A 12 -23.45 1.40 0.37
N GLY A 13 -24.62 2.02 0.30
CA GLY A 13 -25.34 2.49 1.49
C GLY A 13 -24.81 3.78 2.09
N VAL A 14 -23.98 4.57 1.37
CA VAL A 14 -23.50 5.87 1.87
C VAL A 14 -24.65 6.80 2.30
N MET A 15 -25.74 6.84 1.54
CA MET A 15 -26.94 7.65 1.83
C MET A 15 -27.80 7.12 2.99
N ARG A 16 -27.52 5.91 3.49
CA ARG A 16 -28.20 5.31 4.65
C ARG A 16 -27.45 5.57 5.96
N ARG A 17 -26.27 6.18 5.91
CA ARG A 17 -25.47 6.52 7.08
C ARG A 17 -25.87 7.92 7.59
N PRO A 18 -25.88 8.15 8.91
CA PRO A 18 -26.13 9.48 9.45
C PRO A 18 -25.03 10.47 9.01
N PRO A 19 -25.33 11.78 8.94
CA PRO A 19 -24.32 12.80 8.63
C PRO A 19 -23.17 12.77 9.64
N ARG A 20 -21.93 12.97 9.16
CA ARG A 20 -20.75 13.04 10.04
C ARG A 20 -20.79 14.33 10.91
N PRO A 21 -20.52 14.24 12.23
CA PRO A 21 -20.46 15.43 13.08
C PRO A 21 -19.39 16.43 12.63
N PRO A 22 -19.63 17.76 12.71
CA PRO A 22 -18.70 18.77 12.22
C PRO A 22 -17.35 18.83 12.95
N GLN A 23 -17.30 18.36 14.20
CA GLN A 23 -16.08 18.32 15.01
C GLN A 23 -15.31 16.99 14.90
N GLU A 24 -15.77 16.07 14.05
CA GLU A 24 -15.12 14.78 13.87
C GLU A 24 -13.75 14.94 13.21
N SER A 25 -12.70 14.43 13.86
CA SER A 25 -11.34 14.44 13.30
C SER A 25 -11.23 13.46 12.12
N LEU A 26 -10.43 13.80 11.12
CA LEU A 26 -10.07 12.89 10.01
C LEU A 26 -9.38 11.61 10.49
N PHE A 27 -8.80 11.64 11.69
CA PHE A 27 -8.08 10.52 12.30
C PHE A 27 -8.96 9.66 13.24
N SER A 28 -10.25 9.98 13.35
CA SER A 28 -11.20 9.23 14.17
C SER A 28 -11.46 7.82 13.61
N HIS A 29 -12.27 7.02 14.31
CA HIS A 29 -12.71 5.69 13.83
C HIS A 29 -11.58 4.69 13.55
N GLY A 30 -10.47 4.78 14.31
CA GLY A 30 -9.35 3.84 14.18
C GLY A 30 -8.34 4.18 13.08
N MET A 31 -8.58 5.23 12.29
CA MET A 31 -7.70 5.63 11.18
C MET A 31 -6.26 5.93 11.63
N TRP A 32 -6.09 6.54 12.81
CA TRP A 32 -4.76 6.80 13.35
C TRP A 32 -4.00 5.52 13.71
N GLN A 33 -4.67 4.49 14.25
CA GLN A 33 -3.99 3.23 14.60
C GLN A 33 -3.64 2.47 13.32
N HIS A 34 -4.52 2.48 12.33
CA HIS A 34 -4.25 1.93 10.99
C HIS A 34 -3.00 2.59 10.38
N MET A 35 -2.92 3.92 10.39
CA MET A 35 -1.80 4.66 9.82
C MET A 35 -0.47 4.34 10.52
N ILE A 36 -0.46 4.26 11.85
CA ILE A 36 0.74 3.89 12.62
C ILE A 36 1.12 2.43 12.34
N TRP A 37 0.15 1.51 12.38
CA TRP A 37 0.40 0.09 12.19
C TRP A 37 0.93 -0.22 10.78
N VAL A 38 0.28 0.30 9.73
CA VAL A 38 0.75 0.12 8.35
C VAL A 38 2.10 0.80 8.15
N GLY A 39 2.27 2.02 8.66
CA GLY A 39 3.52 2.75 8.55
C GLY A 39 4.69 1.99 9.16
N LEU A 40 4.51 1.44 10.36
CA LEU A 40 5.51 0.60 11.04
C LEU A 40 5.77 -0.70 10.28
N LEU A 41 4.73 -1.34 9.75
CA LEU A 41 4.87 -2.56 8.95
C LEU A 41 5.71 -2.29 7.68
N MET A 42 5.39 -1.23 6.94
CA MET A 42 6.11 -0.85 5.72
C MET A 42 7.56 -0.46 6.03
N ALA A 43 7.79 0.32 7.09
CA ALA A 43 9.12 0.67 7.54
C ALA A 43 9.92 -0.57 7.94
N GLY A 44 9.33 -1.47 8.73
CA GLY A 44 9.95 -2.71 9.18
C GLY A 44 10.35 -3.61 8.01
N LEU A 45 9.45 -3.83 7.05
CA LEU A 45 9.72 -4.66 5.86
C LEU A 45 10.78 -4.03 4.94
N THR A 46 10.77 -2.70 4.79
CA THR A 46 11.76 -1.97 3.99
C THR A 46 13.15 -2.06 4.63
N LEU A 47 13.25 -1.81 5.94
CA LEU A 47 14.51 -1.93 6.68
C LEU A 47 15.00 -3.38 6.72
N PHE A 48 14.09 -4.35 6.85
CA PHE A 48 14.44 -5.76 6.76
C PHE A 48 15.05 -6.12 5.40
N ALA A 49 14.41 -5.70 4.30
CA ALA A 49 14.93 -5.93 2.95
C ALA A 49 16.32 -5.30 2.77
N GLN A 50 16.50 -4.08 3.28
CA GLN A 50 17.76 -3.37 3.24
C GLN A 50 18.85 -4.10 4.03
N ALA A 51 18.56 -4.52 5.28
CA ALA A 51 19.51 -5.21 6.13
C ALA A 51 19.89 -6.58 5.56
N TRP A 52 18.93 -7.30 4.98
CA TRP A 52 19.16 -8.56 4.30
C TRP A 52 20.07 -8.40 3.07
N ALA A 53 19.81 -7.41 2.23
CA ALA A 53 20.64 -7.10 1.06
C ALA A 53 22.06 -6.69 1.47
N TYR A 54 22.19 -5.91 2.55
CA TYR A 54 23.49 -5.51 3.07
C TYR A 54 24.29 -6.71 3.61
N HIS A 55 23.64 -7.61 4.36
CA HIS A 55 24.31 -8.77 4.95
C HIS A 55 24.71 -9.84 3.91
N THR A 56 23.93 -9.96 2.84
CA THR A 56 24.25 -10.85 1.70
C THR A 56 25.34 -10.28 0.79
N GLY A 57 25.82 -9.05 1.06
CA GLY A 57 26.85 -8.38 0.27
C GLY A 57 26.35 -7.79 -1.04
N SER A 58 25.03 -7.67 -1.23
CA SER A 58 24.45 -7.04 -2.42
C SER A 58 24.68 -5.53 -2.39
N SER A 59 25.25 -4.97 -3.46
CA SER A 59 25.34 -3.52 -3.67
C SER A 59 23.98 -2.88 -3.94
N HIS A 60 22.93 -3.68 -4.16
CA HIS A 60 21.59 -3.21 -4.56
C HIS A 60 20.70 -2.83 -3.38
N TRP A 61 21.20 -2.83 -2.14
CA TRP A 61 20.40 -2.59 -0.92
C TRP A 61 19.55 -1.31 -0.96
N GLN A 62 20.07 -0.21 -1.53
CA GLN A 62 19.32 1.04 -1.71
C GLN A 62 18.14 0.86 -2.65
N THR A 63 18.36 0.15 -3.76
CA THR A 63 17.33 -0.06 -4.77
C THR A 63 16.29 -1.06 -4.30
N MET A 64 16.70 -2.08 -3.54
CA MET A 64 15.77 -3.00 -2.88
C MET A 64 14.87 -2.28 -1.89
N ALA A 65 15.43 -1.43 -1.02
CA ALA A 65 14.63 -0.63 -0.07
C ALA A 65 13.63 0.28 -0.81
N PHE A 66 14.10 1.02 -1.81
CA PHE A 66 13.25 1.88 -2.65
C PHE A 66 12.13 1.10 -3.35
N THR A 67 12.44 -0.09 -3.87
CA THR A 67 11.47 -0.95 -4.55
C THR A 67 10.43 -1.49 -3.58
N VAL A 68 10.86 -1.99 -2.41
CA VAL A 68 9.94 -2.52 -1.39
C VAL A 68 9.00 -1.44 -0.89
N ILE A 69 9.48 -0.26 -0.53
CA ILE A 69 8.58 0.80 -0.03
C ILE A 69 7.60 1.23 -1.12
N THR A 70 8.05 1.38 -2.38
CA THR A 70 7.21 1.85 -3.48
C THR A 70 6.14 0.83 -3.89
N LEU A 71 6.52 -0.44 -4.03
CA LEU A 71 5.58 -1.51 -4.36
C LEU A 71 4.61 -1.76 -3.19
N SER A 72 5.07 -1.62 -1.94
CA SER A 72 4.20 -1.73 -0.78
C SER A 72 3.15 -0.60 -0.75
N GLN A 73 3.51 0.63 -1.13
CA GLN A 73 2.56 1.74 -1.26
C GLN A 73 1.52 1.46 -2.37
N LEU A 74 1.93 0.87 -3.49
CA LEU A 74 1.00 0.46 -4.54
C LEU A 74 0.02 -0.62 -4.08
N GLY A 75 0.50 -1.62 -3.34
CA GLY A 75 -0.36 -2.63 -2.72
C GLY A 75 -1.30 -2.02 -1.69
N HIS A 76 -0.78 -1.14 -0.82
CA HIS A 76 -1.58 -0.45 0.20
C HIS A 76 -2.69 0.40 -0.41
N VAL A 77 -2.41 1.17 -1.46
CA VAL A 77 -3.41 1.97 -2.20
C VAL A 77 -4.58 1.12 -2.69
N MET A 78 -4.29 -0.07 -3.21
CA MET A 78 -5.35 -0.99 -3.64
C MET A 78 -6.18 -1.42 -2.43
N ALA A 79 -5.53 -1.74 -1.31
CA ALA A 79 -6.20 -2.22 -0.12
C ALA A 79 -7.06 -1.12 0.57
N ILE A 80 -6.64 0.14 0.60
CA ILE A 80 -7.40 1.23 1.24
C ILE A 80 -8.54 1.79 0.39
N ARG A 81 -8.81 1.19 -0.78
CA ARG A 81 -9.86 1.61 -1.71
C ARG A 81 -11.26 1.64 -1.06
N SER A 82 -11.48 0.81 -0.04
CA SER A 82 -12.63 0.93 0.85
C SER A 82 -12.22 0.65 2.28
N GLU A 83 -12.80 1.40 3.20
CA GLU A 83 -12.58 1.23 4.63
C GLU A 83 -13.27 -0.03 5.17
N LYS A 84 -14.34 -0.50 4.52
CA LYS A 84 -15.17 -1.61 5.03
C LYS A 84 -15.23 -2.80 4.09
N GLU A 85 -15.18 -2.59 2.78
CA GLU A 85 -15.30 -3.65 1.80
C GLU A 85 -13.93 -4.25 1.45
N SER A 86 -13.93 -5.57 1.23
CA SER A 86 -12.75 -6.27 0.72
C SER A 86 -12.53 -5.92 -0.75
N LEU A 87 -11.27 -5.83 -1.18
CA LEU A 87 -10.91 -5.66 -2.59
C LEU A 87 -11.51 -6.75 -3.48
N PHE A 88 -11.58 -7.98 -2.97
CA PHE A 88 -12.15 -9.12 -3.69
C PHE A 88 -13.68 -9.00 -3.86
N SER A 89 -14.36 -8.30 -2.95
CA SER A 89 -15.80 -7.99 -3.03
C SER A 89 -16.08 -6.87 -4.05
N GLN A 90 -15.20 -5.87 -4.14
CA GLN A 90 -15.36 -4.72 -5.02
C GLN A 90 -14.88 -4.95 -6.47
N GLY A 91 -13.96 -5.91 -6.67
CA GLY A 91 -13.35 -6.20 -7.95
C GLY A 91 -12.23 -5.23 -8.30
N VAL A 92 -11.06 -5.76 -8.67
CA VAL A 92 -9.80 -5.03 -8.90
C VAL A 92 -9.91 -3.94 -10.01
N LEU A 93 -10.85 -4.11 -10.95
CA LEU A 93 -11.03 -3.21 -12.11
C LEU A 93 -12.21 -2.24 -11.98
N SER A 94 -12.89 -2.20 -10.83
CA SER A 94 -14.07 -1.35 -10.66
C SER A 94 -13.73 0.15 -10.71
N ASN A 95 -12.50 0.55 -10.35
CA ASN A 95 -11.97 1.89 -10.60
C ASN A 95 -10.86 1.81 -11.68
N LYS A 96 -11.26 2.00 -12.94
CA LYS A 96 -10.34 2.04 -14.09
C LYS A 96 -9.24 3.11 -13.96
N PRO A 97 -9.53 4.36 -13.54
CA PRO A 97 -8.46 5.34 -13.35
C PRO A 97 -7.45 4.93 -12.26
N LEU A 98 -7.89 4.29 -11.18
CA LEU A 98 -6.99 3.76 -10.15
C LEU A 98 -6.12 2.63 -10.70
N ALA A 99 -6.71 1.67 -11.43
CA ALA A 99 -5.96 0.61 -12.08
C ALA A 99 -4.93 1.16 -13.07
N ALA A 100 -5.31 2.15 -13.89
CA ALA A 100 -4.40 2.85 -14.79
C ALA A 100 -3.27 3.56 -14.03
N ALA A 101 -3.58 4.22 -12.91
CA ALA A 101 -2.58 4.87 -12.07
C ALA A 101 -1.60 3.86 -11.47
N VAL A 102 -2.08 2.71 -10.98
CA VAL A 102 -1.24 1.65 -10.41
C VAL A 102 -0.33 1.04 -11.48
N VAL A 103 -0.87 0.70 -12.65
CA VAL A 103 -0.07 0.16 -13.76
C VAL A 103 0.96 1.18 -14.24
N THR A 104 0.57 2.45 -14.36
CA THR A 104 1.49 3.52 -14.78
C THR A 104 2.60 3.72 -13.76
N THR A 105 2.28 3.77 -12.46
CA THR A 105 3.29 3.91 -11.40
C THR A 105 4.19 2.69 -11.33
N PHE A 106 3.66 1.47 -11.48
CA PHE A 106 4.48 0.25 -11.55
C PHE A 106 5.43 0.30 -12.75
N THR A 107 4.94 0.71 -13.92
CA THR A 107 5.76 0.84 -15.13
C THR A 107 6.87 1.86 -14.94
N LEU A 108 6.56 3.03 -14.36
CA LEU A 108 7.56 4.03 -14.02
C LEU A 108 8.57 3.50 -13.01
N GLN A 109 8.14 2.73 -12.02
CA GLN A 109 9.03 2.09 -11.05
C GLN A 109 9.98 1.09 -11.70
N MET A 110 9.51 0.31 -12.69
CA MET A 110 10.41 -0.57 -13.44
C MET A 110 11.36 0.24 -14.33
N ALA A 111 10.88 1.32 -14.93
CA ALA A 111 11.72 2.23 -15.71
C ALA A 111 12.83 2.85 -14.86
N THR A 112 12.56 3.26 -13.62
CA THR A 112 13.59 3.86 -12.74
C THR A 112 14.68 2.89 -12.31
N ILE A 113 14.49 1.58 -12.45
CA ILE A 113 15.46 0.53 -12.08
C ILE A 113 16.23 0.02 -13.31
N TYR A 114 15.54 -0.11 -14.46
CA TYR A 114 16.10 -0.75 -15.66
C TYR A 114 16.55 0.24 -16.74
N VAL A 115 16.14 1.51 -16.69
CA VAL A 115 16.59 2.53 -17.66
C VAL A 115 17.85 3.22 -17.13
N PRO A 116 19.01 3.10 -17.82
CA PRO A 116 20.28 3.64 -17.34
C PRO A 116 20.27 5.15 -17.07
N ALA A 117 19.52 5.93 -17.85
CA ALA A 117 19.38 7.37 -17.65
C ALA A 117 18.76 7.73 -16.30
N PHE A 118 17.82 6.91 -15.81
CA PHE A 118 17.18 7.11 -14.51
C PHE A 118 18.04 6.58 -13.36
N ASN A 119 18.83 5.54 -13.58
CA ASN A 119 19.76 5.00 -12.59
C ASN A 119 20.76 6.05 -12.06
N VAL A 120 21.22 6.96 -12.94
CA VAL A 120 22.12 8.06 -12.53
C VAL A 120 21.42 9.07 -11.63
N ILE A 121 20.14 9.38 -11.92
CA ILE A 121 19.36 10.39 -11.19
C ILE A 121 18.90 9.86 -9.84
N PHE A 122 18.31 8.66 -9.85
CA PHE A 122 17.73 8.04 -8.66
C PHE A 122 18.74 7.21 -7.85
N LYS A 123 19.98 7.09 -8.34
CA LYS A 123 21.05 6.26 -7.75
C LYS A 123 20.61 4.81 -7.54
N THR A 124 19.85 4.30 -8.50
CA THR A 124 19.32 2.94 -8.52
C THR A 124 20.21 2.03 -9.36
N GLN A 125 20.16 0.72 -9.08
CA GLN A 125 20.88 -0.31 -9.80
C GLN A 125 19.88 -1.37 -10.29
N PRO A 126 20.09 -1.97 -11.48
CA PRO A 126 19.16 -2.96 -12.00
C PRO A 126 19.12 -4.18 -11.08
N LEU A 127 17.94 -4.47 -10.52
CA LEU A 127 17.74 -5.64 -9.68
C LEU A 127 17.79 -6.92 -10.52
N SER A 128 18.45 -7.92 -9.96
CA SER A 128 18.35 -9.28 -10.45
C SER A 128 16.94 -9.83 -10.22
N MET A 129 16.54 -10.83 -11.02
CA MET A 129 15.24 -11.49 -10.88
C MET A 129 14.93 -12.01 -9.45
N PRO A 130 15.87 -12.66 -8.72
CA PRO A 130 15.60 -13.09 -7.35
C PRO A 130 15.40 -11.91 -6.38
N GLU A 131 16.18 -10.83 -6.51
CA GLU A 131 16.00 -9.63 -5.67
C GLU A 131 14.64 -8.98 -5.92
N LEU A 132 14.22 -8.88 -7.19
CA LEU A 132 12.91 -8.36 -7.55
C LEU A 132 11.78 -9.24 -6.99
N ALA A 133 11.93 -10.57 -7.06
CA ALA A 133 10.96 -11.51 -6.50
C ALA A 133 10.82 -11.35 -4.97
N ILE A 134 11.94 -11.14 -4.26
CA ILE A 134 11.92 -10.85 -2.82
C ILE A 134 11.22 -9.52 -2.54
N CYS A 135 11.52 -8.47 -3.32
CA CYS A 135 10.85 -7.19 -3.16
C CYS A 135 9.33 -7.31 -3.35
N LEU A 136 8.89 -8.02 -4.40
CA LEU A 136 7.49 -8.30 -4.66
C LEU A 136 6.83 -9.11 -3.53
N ALA A 137 7.52 -10.13 -3.02
CA ALA A 137 7.02 -10.95 -1.92
C ALA A 137 6.83 -10.12 -0.64
N LEU A 138 7.83 -9.32 -0.25
CA LEU A 138 7.74 -8.44 0.92
C LEU A 138 6.64 -7.39 0.77
N SER A 139 6.50 -6.79 -0.41
CA SER A 139 5.41 -5.85 -0.67
C SER A 139 4.03 -6.52 -0.68
N GLY A 140 3.94 -7.78 -1.11
CA GLY A 140 2.74 -8.59 -1.01
C GLY A 140 2.32 -8.84 0.44
N VAL A 141 3.26 -8.93 1.38
CA VAL A 141 2.94 -9.04 2.82
C VAL A 141 2.15 -7.84 3.31
N VAL A 142 2.50 -6.61 2.91
CA VAL A 142 1.76 -5.40 3.30
C VAL A 142 0.31 -5.48 2.82
N PHE A 143 0.10 -5.89 1.57
CA PHE A 143 -1.23 -6.06 1.01
C PHE A 143 -2.06 -7.08 1.81
N VAL A 144 -1.50 -8.26 2.07
CA VAL A 144 -2.18 -9.32 2.82
C VAL A 144 -2.47 -8.88 4.24
N ALA A 145 -1.52 -8.22 4.89
CA ALA A 145 -1.68 -7.76 6.27
C ALA A 145 -2.80 -6.73 6.41
N VAL A 146 -2.91 -5.78 5.48
CA VAL A 146 -3.99 -4.77 5.47
C VAL A 146 -5.35 -5.42 5.18
N GLU A 147 -5.40 -6.42 4.29
CA GLU A 147 -6.64 -7.14 4.01
C GLU A 147 -7.10 -7.99 5.20
N LEU A 148 -6.15 -8.59 5.93
CA LEU A 148 -6.40 -9.29 7.20
C LEU A 148 -6.88 -8.33 8.29
N GLU A 149 -6.28 -7.14 8.42
CA GLU A 149 -6.76 -6.11 9.34
C GLU A 149 -8.23 -5.78 9.05
N LYS A 150 -8.58 -5.46 7.80
CA LYS A 150 -9.97 -5.20 7.40
C LYS A 150 -10.91 -6.38 7.66
N TRP A 151 -10.43 -7.62 7.52
CA TRP A 151 -11.21 -8.79 7.89
C TRP A 151 -11.48 -8.87 9.40
N LEU A 152 -10.47 -8.58 10.23
CA LEU A 152 -10.61 -8.54 11.69
C LEU A 152 -11.52 -7.40 12.17
N VAL A 153 -11.44 -6.22 11.53
CA VAL A 153 -12.36 -5.09 11.80
C VAL A 153 -13.81 -5.49 11.50
N ARG A 154 -14.06 -6.15 10.36
CA ARG A 154 -15.41 -6.63 9.99
C ARG A 154 -16.01 -7.62 10.98
N HIS A 155 -15.18 -8.44 11.63
CA HIS A 155 -15.62 -9.41 12.64
C HIS A 155 -15.71 -8.79 14.05
N GLY A 156 -15.50 -7.48 14.19
CA GLY A 156 -15.59 -6.77 15.47
C GLY A 156 -14.49 -7.14 16.47
N LEU A 157 -13.35 -7.64 15.98
CA LEU A 157 -12.20 -8.02 16.82
C LEU A 157 -11.23 -6.86 17.05
N LEU A 158 -11.19 -5.89 16.13
CA LEU A 158 -10.36 -4.68 16.20
C LEU A 158 -11.23 -3.44 16.05
N TYR A 159 -10.85 -2.34 16.71
CA TYR A 159 -11.57 -1.05 16.72
C TYR A 159 -12.99 -1.08 17.30
N ARG A 160 -13.32 -2.12 18.08
CA ARG A 160 -14.60 -2.26 18.81
C ARG A 160 -14.63 -1.30 20.01
N ASN A 161 -14.74 -0.02 19.73
CA ASN A 161 -15.25 1.02 20.64
C ASN A 161 -15.27 2.35 19.89
N GLN A 162 -16.45 2.81 19.47
CA GLN A 162 -16.89 4.22 19.56
C GLN A 162 -18.31 4.43 18.98
N ASP A 163 -19.23 3.48 19.18
CA ASP A 163 -20.67 3.74 19.07
C ASP A 163 -21.25 3.86 20.49
N ILE A 164 -20.95 4.98 21.18
CA ILE A 164 -21.77 5.52 22.28
C ILE A 164 -21.94 7.01 22.00
#